data_AF-A0A966K0N9-F1
#
_entry.id   AF-A0A966K0N9-F1
#
_cell.length_a   1.000
_cell.length_b   1.000
_cell.length_c   1.000
_cell.angle_alpha   90.00
_cell.angle_beta   90.00
_cell.angle_gamma   90.00
#
_symmetry.space_group_name_H-M   'P 1'
#
loop_
_entity.id
_entity.type
_entity.pdbx_description
1 polymer ?
#
loop_
_entity_poly.entity_id
_entity_poly.type
_entity_poly.pdbx_seq_one_letter_code
_entity_poly.pdbx_strand_id
1 'polypeptide(L)'
;MDKQYYPVEIEEKWSKIWAERVISNKDSEDSFSQVIPPPNVTGTLHMGHSFQYAIMDFYTRYNHMAGKDAHWQVGSDHAGIATQMVVENNLAKKDITRNELGRKKFLDEVWSWKDYSEEKITSQIKRLGCSVDWNKYRFTLDDGCNEAVIKAFVELHRKDKIYRGYRLVNWDPSLKTAVSDLEVVRQEKDGLLWHIKYPIEDSEEYVIVATTRPETMFGDMAVAVNPNDDRYKNLIGKNIVLPFVGRKIPVLADEYVDMEFGTGCLKITPGHDFNDYEIGKKYSLHEVDGQVKTSDDASDFEPINIFNEDAWSNENVPEPFSNLDR
;
A
#
# COMPACT_ATOMS: atom_id res chain seq x y z
N MET A 1 -13.48 -44.29 -35.33
CA MET A 1 -13.09 -43.54 -34.12
C MET A 1 -12.27 -44.46 -33.26
N ASP A 2 -11.12 -44.00 -32.79
CA ASP A 2 -10.34 -44.74 -31.79
C ASP A 2 -11.17 -44.90 -30.50
N LYS A 3 -10.89 -45.99 -29.77
CA LYS A 3 -11.58 -46.27 -28.50
C LYS A 3 -11.15 -45.35 -27.36
N GLN A 4 -9.98 -44.73 -27.47
CA GLN A 4 -9.39 -43.86 -26.45
C GLN A 4 -9.45 -42.40 -26.91
N TYR A 5 -9.88 -41.51 -26.01
CA TYR A 5 -9.85 -40.06 -26.23
C TYR A 5 -8.46 -39.52 -25.91
N TYR A 6 -7.84 -38.83 -26.88
CA TYR A 6 -6.53 -38.20 -26.74
C TYR A 6 -6.72 -36.67 -26.68
N PRO A 7 -6.90 -36.08 -25.47
CA PRO A 7 -7.23 -34.66 -25.32
C PRO A 7 -6.15 -33.74 -25.90
N VAL A 8 -4.88 -34.08 -25.72
CA VAL A 8 -3.76 -33.22 -26.16
C VAL A 8 -3.82 -32.95 -27.66
N GLU A 9 -3.98 -34.00 -28.47
CA GLU A 9 -4.01 -33.89 -29.93
C GLU A 9 -5.22 -33.09 -30.43
N ILE A 10 -6.38 -33.30 -29.79
CA ILE A 10 -7.63 -32.63 -30.16
C ILE A 10 -7.59 -31.16 -29.73
N GLU A 11 -7.19 -30.88 -28.49
CA GLU A 11 -7.13 -29.54 -27.94
C GLU A 11 -6.09 -28.67 -28.65
N GLU A 12 -4.91 -29.20 -29.00
CA GLU A 12 -3.89 -28.42 -29.72
C GLU A 12 -4.40 -27.90 -31.06
N LYS A 13 -5.16 -28.74 -31.78
CA LYS A 13 -5.82 -28.33 -33.02
C LYS A 13 -6.82 -27.20 -32.78
N TRP A 14 -7.72 -27.37 -31.82
CA TRP A 14 -8.79 -26.39 -31.57
C TRP A 14 -8.29 -25.09 -30.94
N SER A 15 -7.29 -25.17 -30.05
CA SER A 15 -6.64 -24.03 -29.41
C SER A 15 -6.05 -23.08 -30.45
N LYS A 16 -5.37 -23.60 -31.48
CA LYS A 16 -4.86 -22.78 -32.60
C LYS A 16 -5.99 -22.06 -33.34
N ILE A 17 -7.06 -22.78 -33.66
CA ILE A 17 -8.22 -22.21 -34.38
C ILE A 17 -8.91 -21.13 -33.54
N TRP A 18 -9.12 -21.37 -32.24
CA TRP A 18 -9.81 -20.43 -31.36
C TRP A 18 -8.95 -19.22 -31.00
N ALA A 19 -7.62 -19.38 -30.96
CA ALA A 19 -6.72 -18.25 -30.74
C ALA A 19 -6.78 -17.18 -31.84
N GLU A 20 -7.25 -17.52 -33.04
CA GLU A 20 -7.39 -16.60 -34.17
C GLU A 20 -8.86 -16.18 -34.40
N ARG A 21 -9.81 -16.86 -33.74
CA ARG A 21 -11.23 -16.64 -33.97
C ARG A 21 -11.79 -15.55 -33.06
N VAL A 22 -12.43 -14.56 -33.66
CA VAL A 22 -13.25 -13.59 -32.94
C VAL A 22 -14.68 -14.10 -32.83
N ILE A 23 -15.22 -14.11 -31.61
CA ILE A 23 -16.65 -14.33 -31.37
C ILE A 23 -17.38 -12.98 -31.49
N SER A 24 -18.36 -12.89 -32.37
CA SER A 24 -19.26 -11.74 -32.49
C SER A 24 -20.56 -12.13 -33.19
N ASN A 25 -21.64 -11.40 -32.90
CA ASN A 25 -22.91 -11.48 -33.60
C ASN A 25 -23.46 -10.07 -33.84
N LYS A 26 -22.91 -9.37 -34.85
CA LYS A 26 -23.20 -7.96 -35.13
C LYS A 26 -24.65 -7.68 -35.52
N ASP A 27 -25.40 -8.70 -35.91
CA ASP A 27 -26.81 -8.61 -36.28
C ASP A 27 -27.73 -8.70 -35.04
N SER A 28 -27.18 -8.95 -33.85
CA SER A 28 -27.95 -9.01 -32.61
C SER A 28 -28.21 -7.62 -32.05
N GLU A 29 -29.43 -7.39 -31.55
CA GLU A 29 -29.77 -6.19 -30.77
C GLU A 29 -29.31 -6.30 -29.31
N ASP A 30 -29.10 -7.53 -28.82
CA ASP A 30 -28.64 -7.81 -27.47
C ASP A 30 -27.12 -8.04 -27.43
N SER A 31 -26.43 -7.41 -26.48
CA SER A 31 -24.99 -7.61 -26.27
C SER A 31 -24.66 -8.16 -24.88
N PHE A 32 -23.53 -8.84 -24.81
CA PHE A 32 -22.90 -9.26 -23.56
C PHE A 32 -21.42 -8.88 -23.62
N SER A 33 -20.91 -8.18 -22.62
CA SER A 33 -19.48 -7.90 -22.55
C SER A 33 -18.92 -8.11 -21.16
N GLN A 34 -17.69 -8.58 -21.12
CA GLN A 34 -16.91 -8.69 -19.90
C GLN A 34 -15.43 -8.43 -20.19
N VAL A 35 -14.71 -8.06 -19.14
CA VAL A 35 -13.27 -7.78 -19.19
C VAL A 35 -12.56 -8.85 -18.37
N ILE A 36 -11.54 -9.49 -18.95
CA ILE A 36 -10.64 -10.33 -18.16
C ILE A 36 -10.00 -9.46 -17.09
N PRO A 37 -10.05 -9.82 -15.80
CA PRO A 37 -9.24 -9.13 -14.82
C PRO A 37 -7.78 -9.30 -15.24
N PRO A 38 -7.12 -8.20 -15.66
CA PRO A 38 -5.89 -8.30 -16.41
C PRO A 38 -4.82 -8.95 -15.52
N PRO A 39 -4.26 -10.11 -15.89
CA PRO A 39 -3.22 -10.74 -15.10
C PRO A 39 -1.99 -9.83 -15.04
N ASN A 40 -1.36 -9.80 -13.87
CA ASN A 40 -0.11 -9.08 -13.64
C ASN A 40 1.02 -9.71 -14.45
N VAL A 41 1.88 -8.88 -15.06
CA VAL A 41 3.09 -9.32 -15.79
C VAL A 41 4.25 -9.74 -14.86
N THR A 42 3.94 -10.49 -13.81
CA THR A 42 4.87 -10.91 -12.75
C THR A 42 5.33 -12.36 -12.91
N GLY A 43 5.02 -13.03 -14.03
CA GLY A 43 5.45 -14.40 -14.28
C GLY A 43 4.47 -15.20 -15.14
N THR A 44 3.95 -16.31 -14.59
CA THR A 44 3.05 -17.24 -15.28
C THR A 44 1.73 -17.38 -14.53
N LEU A 45 0.69 -17.79 -15.25
CA LEU A 45 -0.62 -18.05 -14.66
C LEU A 45 -0.59 -19.31 -13.78
N HIS A 46 -1.21 -19.20 -12.60
CA HIS A 46 -1.53 -20.32 -11.70
C HIS A 46 -2.98 -20.80 -11.82
N MET A 47 -3.33 -21.90 -11.14
CA MET A 47 -4.67 -22.54 -11.18
C MET A 47 -5.85 -21.61 -10.88
N GLY A 48 -5.69 -20.63 -9.99
CA GLY A 48 -6.72 -19.62 -9.75
C GLY A 48 -7.16 -18.86 -11.01
N HIS A 49 -6.21 -18.51 -11.89
CA HIS A 49 -6.52 -17.89 -13.19
C HIS A 49 -7.30 -18.85 -14.08
N SER A 50 -6.86 -20.11 -14.18
CA SER A 50 -7.54 -21.13 -14.99
C SER A 50 -8.99 -21.34 -14.55
N PHE A 51 -9.24 -21.39 -13.25
CA PHE A 51 -10.58 -21.49 -12.67
C PHE A 51 -11.45 -20.29 -13.07
N GLN A 52 -10.93 -19.08 -12.88
CA GLN A 52 -11.63 -17.86 -13.23
C GLN A 52 -11.93 -17.76 -14.72
N TYR A 53 -10.95 -18.06 -15.57
CA TYR A 53 -11.09 -17.98 -17.02
C TYR A 53 -12.08 -19.02 -17.54
N ALA A 54 -12.13 -20.21 -16.96
CA ALA A 54 -13.14 -21.21 -17.32
C ALA A 54 -14.58 -20.71 -17.10
N ILE A 55 -14.82 -20.02 -15.97
CA ILE A 55 -16.13 -19.45 -15.66
C ILE A 55 -16.47 -18.31 -16.63
N MET A 56 -15.52 -17.40 -16.86
CA MET A 56 -15.74 -16.28 -17.78
C MET A 56 -15.97 -16.77 -19.21
N ASP A 57 -15.16 -17.71 -19.70
CA ASP A 57 -15.30 -18.29 -21.03
C ASP A 57 -16.65 -18.98 -21.22
N PHE A 58 -17.12 -19.69 -20.20
CA PHE A 58 -18.46 -20.26 -20.18
C PHE A 58 -19.54 -19.20 -20.44
N TYR A 59 -19.50 -18.07 -19.73
CA TYR A 59 -20.49 -16.99 -19.93
C TYR A 59 -20.38 -16.33 -21.31
N THR A 60 -19.16 -16.11 -21.83
CA THR A 60 -18.97 -15.59 -23.20
C THR A 60 -19.62 -16.52 -24.22
N ARG A 61 -19.28 -17.81 -24.15
CA ARG A 61 -19.77 -18.82 -25.09
C ARG A 61 -21.27 -19.02 -24.98
N TYR A 62 -21.79 -19.11 -23.76
CA TYR A 62 -23.23 -19.23 -23.51
C TYR A 62 -24.02 -18.07 -24.13
N ASN A 63 -23.62 -16.82 -23.87
CA ASN A 63 -24.31 -15.65 -24.42
C ASN A 63 -24.20 -15.58 -25.94
N HIS A 64 -23.03 -15.91 -26.51
CA HIS A 64 -22.88 -15.99 -27.97
C HIS A 64 -23.81 -17.04 -28.58
N MET A 65 -23.84 -18.25 -27.99
CA MET A 65 -24.70 -19.35 -28.46
C MET A 65 -26.19 -19.06 -28.25
N ALA A 66 -26.54 -18.21 -27.28
CA ALA A 66 -27.90 -17.70 -27.09
C ALA A 66 -28.28 -16.59 -28.08
N GLY A 67 -27.41 -16.23 -29.03
CA GLY A 67 -27.68 -15.26 -30.09
C GLY A 67 -27.28 -13.82 -29.77
N LYS A 68 -26.62 -13.54 -28.65
CA LYS A 68 -26.13 -12.19 -28.32
C LYS A 68 -24.80 -11.86 -28.99
N ASP A 69 -24.52 -10.57 -29.19
CA ASP A 69 -23.18 -10.10 -29.52
C ASP A 69 -22.29 -10.15 -28.27
N ALA A 70 -21.50 -11.22 -28.13
CA ALA A 70 -20.65 -11.45 -26.96
C ALA A 70 -19.22 -10.95 -27.19
N HIS A 71 -18.70 -10.10 -26.30
CA HIS A 71 -17.33 -9.58 -26.34
C HIS A 71 -16.59 -9.84 -25.03
N TRP A 72 -15.45 -10.55 -25.11
CA TRP A 72 -14.56 -10.76 -23.96
C TRP A 72 -13.22 -10.08 -24.19
N GLN A 73 -13.04 -8.94 -23.51
CA GLN A 73 -11.85 -8.11 -23.61
C GLN A 73 -10.67 -8.76 -22.88
N VAL A 74 -9.54 -8.93 -23.60
CA VAL A 74 -8.27 -9.41 -23.04
C VAL A 74 -7.30 -8.26 -22.78
N GLY A 75 -6.48 -8.41 -21.75
CA GLY A 75 -5.34 -7.53 -21.51
C GLY A 75 -4.44 -8.05 -20.40
N SER A 76 -3.39 -7.31 -20.08
CA SER A 76 -2.53 -7.56 -18.91
C SER A 76 -2.25 -6.28 -18.14
N ASP A 77 -1.85 -6.44 -16.88
CA ASP A 77 -1.54 -5.35 -15.97
C ASP A 77 -0.03 -5.26 -15.74
N HIS A 78 0.51 -4.06 -15.90
CA HIS A 78 1.88 -3.72 -15.56
C HIS A 78 2.22 -3.95 -14.07
N ALA A 79 1.23 -3.97 -13.18
CA ALA A 79 1.34 -4.30 -11.75
C ALA A 79 2.37 -3.50 -10.94
N GLY A 80 2.81 -2.33 -11.44
CA GLY A 80 3.68 -1.37 -10.77
C GLY A 80 4.76 -1.99 -9.87
N ILE A 81 4.56 -1.87 -8.55
CA ILE A 81 5.46 -2.35 -7.49
C ILE A 81 5.75 -3.85 -7.62
N ALA A 82 4.76 -4.68 -7.92
CA ALA A 82 4.95 -6.13 -7.99
C ALA A 82 5.91 -6.52 -9.13
N THR A 83 5.77 -5.88 -10.30
CA THR A 83 6.69 -6.10 -11.43
C THR A 83 8.09 -5.57 -11.11
N GLN A 84 8.17 -4.38 -10.50
CA GLN A 84 9.45 -3.82 -10.05
C GLN A 84 10.17 -4.78 -9.10
N MET A 85 9.48 -5.33 -8.10
CA MET A 85 10.05 -6.31 -7.16
C MET A 85 10.57 -7.57 -7.86
N VAL A 86 9.84 -8.11 -8.83
CA VAL A 86 10.29 -9.30 -9.56
C VAL A 86 11.55 -9.01 -10.38
N VAL A 87 11.59 -7.86 -11.06
CA VAL A 87 12.76 -7.45 -11.85
C VAL A 87 13.96 -7.17 -10.95
N GLU A 88 13.79 -6.45 -9.85
CA GLU A 88 14.85 -6.20 -8.87
C GLU A 88 15.38 -7.50 -8.28
N ASN A 89 14.51 -8.45 -7.90
CA ASN A 89 14.94 -9.77 -7.42
C ASN A 89 15.72 -10.56 -8.48
N ASN A 90 15.38 -10.42 -9.76
CA ASN A 90 16.12 -11.08 -10.84
C ASN A 90 17.48 -10.41 -11.11
N LEU A 91 17.59 -9.10 -10.95
CA LEU A 91 18.86 -8.36 -11.02
C LEU A 91 19.75 -8.67 -9.82
N ALA A 92 19.19 -8.76 -8.62
CA ALA A 92 19.92 -9.10 -7.40
C ALA A 92 20.57 -10.49 -7.49
N LYS A 93 19.95 -11.47 -8.16
CA LYS A 93 20.58 -12.78 -8.45
C LYS A 93 21.81 -12.69 -9.36
N LYS A 94 22.02 -11.56 -10.02
CA LYS A 94 23.18 -11.25 -10.85
C LYS A 94 24.13 -10.25 -10.17
N ASP A 95 23.92 -9.99 -8.87
CA ASP A 95 24.64 -8.99 -8.08
C ASP A 95 24.58 -7.56 -8.66
N ILE A 96 23.45 -7.23 -9.30
CA ILE A 96 23.19 -5.90 -9.87
C ILE A 96 22.05 -5.24 -9.09
N THR A 97 22.28 -4.01 -8.64
CA THR A 97 21.24 -3.21 -7.98
C THR A 97 20.57 -2.23 -8.94
N ARG A 98 19.31 -1.86 -8.65
CA ARG A 98 18.58 -0.83 -9.41
C ARG A 98 19.35 0.50 -9.49
N ASN A 99 20.00 0.88 -8.39
CA ASN A 99 20.70 2.15 -8.27
C ASN A 99 21.93 2.21 -9.18
N GLU A 100 22.70 1.12 -9.27
CA GLU A 100 23.85 1.01 -10.16
C GLU A 100 23.46 1.04 -11.65
N LEU A 101 22.31 0.45 -11.97
CA LEU A 101 21.83 0.34 -13.35
C LEU A 101 21.29 1.68 -13.88
N GLY A 102 20.67 2.46 -13.00
CA GLY A 102 20.04 3.74 -13.32
C GLY A 102 18.67 3.58 -14.02
N ARG A 103 17.83 4.63 -13.93
CA ARG A 103 16.42 4.59 -14.34
C ARG A 103 16.19 4.09 -15.76
N LYS A 104 16.94 4.58 -16.75
CA LYS A 104 16.71 4.26 -18.16
C LYS A 104 16.90 2.77 -18.43
N LYS A 105 18.08 2.24 -18.08
CA LYS A 105 18.37 0.81 -18.24
C LYS A 105 17.42 -0.06 -17.43
N PHE A 106 16.98 0.42 -16.27
CA PHE A 106 16.08 -0.34 -15.41
C PHE A 106 14.72 -0.50 -16.06
N LEU A 107 14.20 0.58 -16.66
CA LEU A 107 12.98 0.51 -17.46
C LEU A 107 13.12 -0.43 -18.66
N ASP A 108 14.29 -0.46 -19.32
CA ASP A 108 14.54 -1.40 -20.43
C ASP A 108 14.44 -2.86 -19.95
N GLU A 109 15.00 -3.19 -18.78
CA GLU A 109 14.86 -4.52 -18.15
C GLU A 109 13.41 -4.83 -17.76
N VAL A 110 12.66 -3.85 -17.26
CA VAL A 110 11.23 -4.01 -16.93
C VAL A 110 10.40 -4.31 -18.18
N TRP A 111 10.64 -3.62 -19.29
CA TRP A 111 9.96 -3.88 -20.56
C TRP A 111 10.32 -5.25 -21.13
N SER A 112 11.59 -5.64 -21.08
CA SER A 112 12.04 -6.98 -21.47
C SER A 112 11.35 -8.08 -20.65
N TRP A 113 11.24 -7.87 -19.33
CA TRP A 113 10.52 -8.79 -18.45
C TRP A 113 9.02 -8.85 -18.77
N LYS A 114 8.39 -7.69 -19.01
CA LYS A 114 6.99 -7.60 -19.42
C LYS A 114 6.76 -8.45 -20.67
N ASP A 115 7.57 -8.29 -21.71
CA ASP A 115 7.38 -9.00 -22.98
C ASP A 115 7.52 -10.52 -22.80
N TYR A 116 8.51 -10.95 -22.00
CA TYR A 116 8.67 -12.36 -21.62
C TYR A 116 7.45 -12.91 -20.87
N SER A 117 6.95 -12.19 -19.87
CA SER A 117 5.80 -12.63 -19.06
C SER A 117 4.51 -12.63 -19.88
N GLU A 118 4.28 -11.60 -20.69
CA GLU A 118 3.12 -11.46 -21.57
C GLU A 118 3.05 -12.58 -22.61
N GLU A 119 4.19 -12.98 -23.20
CA GLU A 119 4.27 -14.11 -24.13
C GLU A 119 3.82 -15.41 -23.45
N LYS A 120 4.30 -15.67 -22.23
CA LYS A 120 3.92 -16.85 -21.45
C LYS A 120 2.44 -16.84 -21.10
N ILE A 121 1.93 -15.74 -20.54
CA ILE A 121 0.52 -15.56 -20.18
C ILE A 121 -0.37 -15.77 -21.40
N THR A 122 -0.02 -15.15 -22.53
CA THR A 122 -0.74 -15.29 -23.81
C THR A 122 -0.79 -16.74 -24.27
N SER A 123 0.35 -17.44 -24.22
CA SER A 123 0.42 -18.86 -24.61
C SER A 123 -0.48 -19.75 -23.72
N GLN A 124 -0.53 -19.46 -22.42
CA GLN A 124 -1.36 -20.19 -21.46
C GLN A 124 -2.85 -19.94 -21.70
N ILE A 125 -3.28 -18.69 -21.91
CA ILE A 125 -4.68 -18.35 -22.21
C ILE A 125 -5.14 -19.01 -23.51
N LYS A 126 -4.29 -18.97 -24.55
CA LYS A 126 -4.56 -19.65 -25.83
C LYS A 126 -4.68 -21.17 -25.63
N ARG A 127 -3.77 -21.78 -24.85
CA ARG A 127 -3.78 -23.24 -24.58
C ARG A 127 -5.01 -23.68 -23.80
N LEU A 128 -5.53 -22.83 -22.91
CA LEU A 128 -6.80 -23.04 -22.21
C LEU A 128 -8.03 -22.95 -23.13
N GLY A 129 -7.86 -22.46 -24.36
CA GLY A 129 -8.94 -22.35 -25.34
C GLY A 129 -9.91 -21.20 -25.04
N CYS A 130 -9.47 -20.16 -24.32
CA CYS A 130 -10.30 -19.00 -24.00
C CYS A 130 -10.73 -18.25 -25.27
N SER A 131 -12.00 -17.86 -25.35
CA SER A 131 -12.61 -17.17 -26.49
C SER A 131 -12.45 -15.65 -26.50
N VAL A 132 -11.37 -15.15 -25.91
CA VAL A 132 -11.06 -13.72 -25.84
C VAL A 132 -10.76 -13.10 -27.21
N ASP A 133 -10.99 -11.79 -27.36
CA ASP A 133 -10.68 -11.04 -28.58
C ASP A 133 -9.25 -10.48 -28.57
N TRP A 134 -8.31 -11.23 -29.13
CA TRP A 134 -6.91 -10.82 -29.25
C TRP A 134 -6.69 -9.58 -30.12
N ASN A 135 -7.59 -9.25 -31.05
CA ASN A 135 -7.44 -8.06 -31.90
C ASN A 135 -7.61 -6.77 -31.12
N LYS A 136 -8.22 -6.84 -29.93
CA LYS A 136 -8.44 -5.70 -29.05
C LYS A 136 -7.57 -5.74 -27.80
N TYR A 137 -6.50 -6.54 -27.80
CA TYR A 137 -5.62 -6.66 -26.63
C TYR A 137 -5.25 -5.29 -26.03
N ARG A 138 -5.27 -5.20 -24.70
CA ARG A 138 -4.93 -4.00 -23.94
C ARG A 138 -3.82 -4.26 -22.94
N PHE A 139 -2.98 -3.26 -22.72
CA PHE A 139 -2.02 -3.24 -21.65
C PHE A 139 -2.21 -1.96 -20.84
N THR A 140 -2.10 -2.03 -19.51
CA THR A 140 -2.39 -0.86 -18.66
C THR A 140 -1.48 0.33 -18.91
N LEU A 141 -0.30 0.14 -19.51
CA LEU A 141 0.59 1.23 -19.96
C LEU A 141 0.54 1.48 -21.48
N ASP A 142 -0.44 0.94 -22.20
CA ASP A 142 -0.67 1.34 -23.60
C ASP A 142 -1.21 2.78 -23.71
N ASP A 143 -1.07 3.38 -24.89
CA ASP A 143 -1.44 4.79 -25.12
C ASP A 143 -2.90 5.08 -24.76
N GLY A 144 -3.82 4.15 -25.05
CA GLY A 144 -5.24 4.33 -24.78
C GLY A 144 -5.57 4.28 -23.28
N CYS A 145 -4.96 3.34 -22.56
CA CYS A 145 -5.07 3.25 -21.10
C CYS A 145 -4.47 4.48 -20.42
N ASN A 146 -3.29 4.93 -20.88
CA ASN A 146 -2.63 6.12 -20.34
C ASN A 146 -3.48 7.37 -20.52
N GLU A 147 -4.05 7.59 -21.71
CA GLU A 147 -4.98 8.69 -21.96
C GLU A 147 -6.21 8.64 -21.05
N ALA A 148 -6.78 7.44 -20.85
CA ALA A 148 -7.93 7.24 -19.97
C ALA A 148 -7.60 7.58 -18.50
N VAL A 149 -6.43 7.16 -18.00
CA VAL A 149 -5.95 7.48 -16.64
C VAL A 149 -5.72 8.97 -16.48
N ILE A 150 -5.06 9.63 -17.45
CA ILE A 150 -4.84 11.08 -17.42
C ILE A 150 -6.18 11.83 -17.40
N LYS A 151 -7.13 11.43 -18.25
CA LYS A 151 -8.47 12.00 -18.27
C LYS A 151 -9.17 11.85 -16.92
N ALA A 152 -9.16 10.64 -16.34
CA ALA A 152 -9.77 10.38 -15.04
C ALA A 152 -9.15 11.22 -13.94
N PHE A 153 -7.81 11.33 -13.90
CA PHE A 153 -7.09 12.18 -12.96
C PHE A 153 -7.51 13.66 -13.11
N VAL A 154 -7.50 14.19 -14.34
CA VAL A 154 -7.88 15.58 -14.61
C VAL A 154 -9.35 15.85 -14.24
N GLU A 155 -10.25 14.92 -14.52
CA GLU A 155 -11.66 15.05 -14.14
C GLU A 155 -11.87 15.03 -12.62
N LEU A 156 -11.19 14.14 -11.90
CA LEU A 156 -11.25 14.07 -10.45
C LEU A 156 -10.61 15.31 -9.79
N HIS A 157 -9.51 15.80 -10.35
CA HIS A 157 -8.90 17.06 -9.92
C HIS A 157 -9.81 18.26 -10.15
N ARG A 158 -10.45 18.37 -11.32
CA ARG A 158 -11.44 19.44 -11.63
C ARG A 158 -12.70 19.38 -10.76
N LYS A 159 -12.98 18.24 -10.11
CA LYS A 159 -14.08 18.04 -9.17
C LYS A 159 -13.65 18.20 -7.70
N ASP A 160 -12.45 18.75 -7.46
CA ASP A 160 -11.86 18.96 -6.13
C ASP A 160 -11.78 17.65 -5.31
N LYS A 161 -11.59 16.51 -5.97
CA LYS A 161 -11.40 15.19 -5.33
C LYS A 161 -9.94 14.78 -5.17
N ILE A 162 -9.01 15.49 -5.83
CA ILE A 162 -7.58 15.25 -5.74
C ILE A 162 -6.92 16.51 -5.17
N TYR A 163 -6.07 16.34 -4.17
CA TYR A 163 -5.27 17.39 -3.58
C TYR A 163 -3.83 16.90 -3.36
N ARG A 164 -2.91 17.84 -3.14
CA ARG A 164 -1.53 17.55 -2.72
C ARG A 164 -1.34 18.12 -1.32
N GLY A 165 -0.84 17.30 -0.42
CA GLY A 165 -0.53 17.71 0.95
C GLY A 165 0.36 16.69 1.64
N TYR A 166 0.78 17.02 2.85
CA TYR A 166 1.48 16.09 3.73
C TYR A 166 0.45 15.30 4.54
N ARG A 167 0.67 14.00 4.66
CA ARG A 167 -0.11 13.09 5.49
C ARG A 167 0.82 11.98 5.96
N LEU A 168 0.53 11.38 7.12
CA LEU A 168 1.15 10.12 7.48
C LEU A 168 0.80 9.05 6.44
N VAL A 169 1.79 8.27 6.04
CA VAL A 169 1.67 7.19 5.04
C VAL A 169 2.32 5.94 5.58
N ASN A 170 1.88 4.77 5.12
CA ASN A 170 2.65 3.55 5.30
C ASN A 170 3.87 3.63 4.38
N TRP A 171 5.08 3.61 4.95
CA TRP A 171 6.33 3.68 4.20
C TRP A 171 7.03 2.32 4.20
N ASP A 172 7.42 1.84 3.02
CA ASP A 172 8.27 0.66 2.88
C ASP A 172 9.73 1.10 2.69
N PRO A 173 10.62 0.88 3.68
CA PRO A 173 12.04 1.28 3.59
C PRO A 173 12.84 0.45 2.58
N SER A 174 12.38 -0.76 2.22
CA SER A 174 13.04 -1.59 1.21
C SER A 174 12.75 -1.08 -0.20
N LEU A 175 11.48 -0.72 -0.46
CA LEU A 175 11.05 -0.22 -1.77
C LEU A 175 11.21 1.30 -1.94
N LYS A 176 11.41 2.02 -0.83
CA LYS A 176 11.48 3.48 -0.75
C LYS A 176 10.26 4.15 -1.36
N THR A 177 9.08 3.68 -0.99
CA THR A 177 7.80 4.23 -1.46
C THR A 177 6.72 4.15 -0.39
N ALA A 178 5.73 5.05 -0.51
CA ALA A 178 4.48 4.91 0.21
C ALA A 178 3.67 3.73 -0.37
N VAL A 179 2.98 3.00 0.50
CA VAL A 179 2.07 1.90 0.17
C VAL A 179 0.66 2.18 0.71
N SER A 180 -0.36 1.68 0.01
CA SER A 180 -1.76 1.81 0.42
C SER A 180 -2.08 0.95 1.63
N ASP A 181 -3.09 1.31 2.42
CA ASP A 181 -3.57 0.48 3.54
C ASP A 181 -3.97 -0.94 3.08
N LEU A 182 -4.48 -1.07 1.85
CA LEU A 182 -4.85 -2.36 1.25
C LEU A 182 -3.64 -3.22 0.86
N GLU A 183 -2.45 -2.63 0.78
CA GLU A 183 -1.19 -3.32 0.48
C GLU A 183 -0.46 -3.77 1.76
N VAL A 184 -0.90 -3.28 2.92
CA VAL A 184 -0.31 -3.62 4.22
C VAL A 184 -1.00 -4.83 4.82
N VAL A 185 -0.24 -5.92 4.98
CA VAL A 185 -0.71 -7.12 5.68
C VAL A 185 -0.32 -7.04 7.15
N ARG A 186 -1.32 -6.98 8.04
CA ARG A 186 -1.10 -7.05 9.49
C ARG A 186 -0.83 -8.48 9.91
N GLN A 187 0.24 -8.67 10.67
CA GLN A 187 0.63 -9.97 11.22
C GLN A 187 0.80 -9.85 12.73
N GLU A 188 0.25 -10.79 13.48
CA GLU A 188 0.49 -10.90 14.91
C GLU A 188 1.93 -11.37 15.16
N LYS A 189 2.61 -10.69 16.09
CA LYS A 189 3.97 -11.03 16.51
C LYS A 189 4.10 -10.82 18.02
N ASP A 190 4.85 -11.70 18.66
CA ASP A 190 5.25 -11.50 20.05
C ASP A 190 6.15 -10.26 20.15
N GLY A 191 5.87 -9.42 21.13
CA GLY A 191 6.58 -8.17 21.38
C GLY A 191 6.75 -7.92 22.87
N LEU A 192 7.46 -6.84 23.19
CA LEU A 192 7.66 -6.38 24.56
C LEU A 192 6.81 -5.12 24.81
N LEU A 193 6.22 -5.04 26.00
CA LEU A 193 5.55 -3.83 26.48
C LEU A 193 6.47 -3.11 27.48
N TRP A 194 7.03 -1.99 27.04
CA TRP A 194 7.96 -1.18 27.82
C TRP A 194 7.21 -0.21 28.71
N HIS A 195 7.73 0.01 29.92
CA HIS A 195 7.19 0.97 30.89
C HIS A 195 8.25 2.03 31.16
N ILE A 196 8.02 3.25 30.69
CA ILE A 196 9.03 4.33 30.66
C ILE A 196 8.56 5.46 31.57
N LYS A 197 9.46 5.97 32.43
CA LYS A 197 9.18 7.09 33.35
C LYS A 197 9.41 8.42 32.66
N TYR A 198 8.41 9.30 32.70
CA TYR A 198 8.47 10.68 32.21
C TYR A 198 8.35 11.62 33.40
N PRO A 199 9.41 12.37 33.77
CA PRO A 199 9.36 13.34 34.86
C PRO A 199 8.31 14.43 34.62
N ILE A 200 7.59 14.83 35.67
CA ILE A 200 6.67 15.97 35.62
C ILE A 200 7.50 17.26 35.75
N GLU A 201 7.16 18.29 34.96
CA GLU A 201 7.84 19.58 35.04
C GLU A 201 7.75 20.15 36.46
N ASP A 202 8.86 20.69 36.97
CA ASP A 202 8.99 21.28 38.31
C ASP A 202 8.54 20.37 39.47
N SER A 203 8.67 19.04 39.29
CA SER A 203 8.30 18.04 40.29
C SER A 203 9.29 16.86 40.33
N GLU A 204 9.39 16.20 41.48
CA GLU A 204 10.11 14.93 41.65
C GLU A 204 9.25 13.71 41.24
N GLU A 205 7.98 13.95 40.91
CA GLU A 205 7.04 12.93 40.45
C GLU A 205 7.23 12.62 38.95
N TYR A 206 6.70 11.47 38.53
CA TYR A 206 6.77 11.02 37.14
C TYR A 206 5.49 10.29 36.77
N VAL A 207 5.18 10.29 35.46
CA VAL A 207 4.19 9.39 34.87
C VAL A 207 4.88 8.19 34.25
N ILE A 208 4.20 7.04 34.22
CA ILE A 208 4.69 5.84 33.54
C ILE A 208 3.87 5.68 32.26
N VAL A 209 4.55 5.65 31.11
CA VAL A 209 3.95 5.40 29.80
C VAL A 209 4.23 3.96 29.39
N ALA A 210 3.20 3.26 28.94
CA ALA A 210 3.33 1.91 28.36
C ALA A 210 3.40 1.99 26.83
N THR A 211 4.41 1.36 26.21
CA THR A 211 4.51 1.29 24.74
C THR A 211 5.21 0.04 24.23
N THR A 212 4.80 -0.44 23.06
CA THR A 212 5.51 -1.49 22.32
C THR A 212 6.63 -0.95 21.43
N ARG A 213 6.72 0.38 21.27
CA ARG A 213 7.64 1.07 20.36
C ARG A 213 8.48 2.12 21.10
N PRO A 214 9.41 1.71 21.99
CA PRO A 214 10.21 2.64 22.78
C PRO A 214 11.03 3.59 21.90
N GLU A 215 11.46 3.16 20.71
CA GLU A 215 12.20 3.95 19.74
C GLU A 215 11.44 5.20 19.27
N THR A 216 10.09 5.14 19.25
CA THR A 216 9.27 6.28 18.84
C THR A 216 9.18 7.39 19.88
N MET A 217 9.63 7.15 21.12
CA MET A 217 9.53 8.13 22.19
C MET A 217 10.21 9.47 21.87
N PHE A 218 11.28 9.46 21.06
CA PHE A 218 12.01 10.69 20.72
C PHE A 218 11.15 11.68 19.90
N GLY A 219 10.13 11.18 19.21
CA GLY A 219 9.16 11.96 18.45
C GLY A 219 7.91 12.32 19.25
N ASP A 220 7.85 12.02 20.54
CA ASP A 220 6.69 12.31 21.37
C ASP A 220 6.45 13.82 21.44
N MET A 221 5.18 14.17 21.29
CA MET A 221 4.71 15.55 21.32
C MET A 221 3.71 15.80 22.45
N ALA A 222 3.10 14.75 23.00
CA ALA A 222 2.23 14.85 24.17
C ALA A 222 2.13 13.50 24.88
N VAL A 223 1.57 13.51 26.08
CA VAL A 223 0.99 12.31 26.70
C VAL A 223 -0.50 12.54 26.85
N ALA A 224 -1.33 11.63 26.36
CA ALA A 224 -2.76 11.67 26.54
C ALA A 224 -3.19 10.76 27.70
N VAL A 225 -4.15 11.23 28.48
CA VAL A 225 -4.85 10.47 29.52
C VAL A 225 -6.35 10.61 29.33
N ASN A 226 -7.12 9.62 29.78
CA ASN A 226 -8.57 9.70 29.72
C ASN A 226 -9.07 10.77 30.71
N PRO A 227 -9.95 11.71 30.32
CA PRO A 227 -10.49 12.73 31.22
C PRO A 227 -11.26 12.14 32.41
N ASN A 228 -11.75 10.91 32.30
CA ASN A 228 -12.47 10.22 33.38
C ASN A 228 -11.55 9.45 34.34
N ASP A 229 -10.25 9.37 34.06
CA ASP A 229 -9.29 8.67 34.90
C ASP A 229 -8.83 9.52 36.09
N ASP A 230 -9.41 9.24 37.27
CA ASP A 230 -9.10 9.95 38.52
C ASP A 230 -7.61 9.90 38.91
N ARG A 231 -6.84 8.91 38.40
CA ARG A 231 -5.40 8.81 38.66
C ARG A 231 -4.61 9.97 38.06
N TYR A 232 -5.06 10.51 36.93
CA TYR A 232 -4.29 11.45 36.11
C TYR A 232 -5.00 12.78 35.82
N LYS A 233 -6.25 12.97 36.26
CA LYS A 233 -7.00 14.24 36.10
C LYS A 233 -6.20 15.49 36.52
N ASN A 234 -5.45 15.40 37.62
CA ASN A 234 -4.66 16.52 38.15
C ASN A 234 -3.40 16.85 37.32
N LEU A 235 -3.08 16.04 36.31
CA LEU A 235 -1.94 16.24 35.42
C LEU A 235 -2.34 16.90 34.10
N ILE A 236 -3.62 16.87 33.72
CA ILE A 236 -4.13 17.48 32.49
C ILE A 236 -3.74 18.98 32.47
N GLY A 237 -3.11 19.41 31.38
CA GLY A 237 -2.62 20.77 31.19
C GLY A 237 -1.27 21.08 31.82
N LYS A 238 -0.69 20.16 32.61
CA LYS A 238 0.72 20.25 33.03
C LYS A 238 1.63 19.76 31.92
N ASN A 239 2.91 20.13 31.98
CA ASN A 239 3.93 19.56 31.12
C ASN A 239 4.70 18.45 31.85
N ILE A 240 5.20 17.52 31.05
CA ILE A 240 6.19 16.52 31.44
C ILE A 240 7.43 16.69 30.57
N VAL A 241 8.58 16.25 31.06
CA VAL A 241 9.84 16.33 30.36
C VAL A 241 10.10 14.99 29.66
N LEU A 242 10.28 15.03 28.34
CA LEU A 242 10.59 13.85 27.55
C LEU A 242 11.99 13.33 27.92
N PRO A 243 12.14 12.07 28.39
CA PRO A 243 13.45 11.54 28.73
C PRO A 243 14.43 11.58 27.56
N PHE A 244 15.72 11.77 27.84
CA PHE A 244 16.83 11.87 26.88
C PHE A 244 16.81 13.08 25.94
N VAL A 245 15.64 13.62 25.60
CA VAL A 245 15.49 14.79 24.70
C VAL A 245 15.41 16.10 25.50
N GLY A 246 14.74 16.10 26.65
CA GLY A 246 14.51 17.30 27.45
C GLY A 246 13.37 18.20 26.96
N ARG A 247 12.69 17.82 25.87
CA ARG A 247 11.51 18.52 25.33
C ARG A 247 10.38 18.52 26.36
N LYS A 248 9.74 19.66 26.55
CA LYS A 248 8.53 19.76 27.40
C LYS A 248 7.31 19.43 26.57
N ILE A 249 6.52 18.44 26.99
CA ILE A 249 5.31 18.00 26.28
C ILE A 249 4.08 18.09 27.20
N PRO A 250 2.93 18.56 26.71
CA PRO A 250 1.72 18.69 27.52
C PRO A 250 1.07 17.33 27.79
N VAL A 251 0.36 17.25 28.92
CA VAL A 251 -0.59 16.18 29.22
C VAL A 251 -1.97 16.57 28.72
N LEU A 252 -2.49 15.84 27.74
CA LEU A 252 -3.78 16.08 27.08
C LEU A 252 -4.88 15.19 27.68
N ALA A 253 -6.11 15.68 27.63
CA ALA A 253 -7.29 14.92 28.00
C ALA A 253 -7.96 14.37 26.72
N ASP A 254 -7.88 13.07 26.48
CA ASP A 254 -8.52 12.46 25.31
C ASP A 254 -9.22 11.14 25.65
N GLU A 255 -10.51 11.04 25.29
CA GLU A 255 -11.32 9.84 25.52
C GLU A 255 -10.88 8.64 24.68
N TYR A 256 -10.04 8.85 23.66
CA TYR A 256 -9.41 7.78 22.90
C TYR A 256 -8.54 6.86 23.78
N VAL A 257 -8.00 7.39 24.88
CA VAL A 257 -7.13 6.62 25.78
C VAL A 257 -7.95 5.62 26.60
N ASP A 258 -7.61 4.34 26.45
CA ASP A 258 -8.16 3.28 27.29
C ASP A 258 -7.48 3.30 28.67
N MET A 259 -8.30 3.43 29.73
CA MET A 259 -7.84 3.46 31.11
C MET A 259 -7.32 2.09 31.60
N GLU A 260 -7.80 1.00 31.00
CA GLU A 260 -7.46 -0.37 31.37
C GLU A 260 -6.20 -0.90 30.66
N PHE A 261 -5.83 -0.26 29.53
CA PHE A 261 -4.65 -0.67 28.76
C PHE A 261 -3.36 -0.08 29.32
N GLY A 262 -2.38 -0.94 29.62
CA GLY A 262 -1.07 -0.53 30.11
C GLY A 262 -1.17 0.25 31.42
N THR A 263 -0.79 1.54 31.39
CA THR A 263 -0.87 2.43 32.54
C THR A 263 -2.05 3.40 32.50
N GLY A 264 -2.78 3.51 31.38
CA GLY A 264 -3.75 4.58 31.13
C GLY A 264 -3.11 5.91 30.68
N CYS A 265 -1.78 5.95 30.50
CA CYS A 265 -1.06 7.05 29.87
C CYS A 265 -0.54 6.63 28.49
N LEU A 266 -1.02 7.29 27.44
CA LEU A 266 -0.62 7.03 26.06
C LEU A 266 0.35 8.12 25.59
N LYS A 267 1.54 7.75 25.11
CA LYS A 267 2.39 8.70 24.37
C LYS A 267 1.78 9.01 23.02
N ILE A 268 1.84 10.27 22.61
CA ILE A 268 1.38 10.74 21.32
C ILE A 268 2.59 11.08 20.46
N THR A 269 2.84 10.28 19.43
CA THR A 269 3.94 10.45 18.47
C THR A 269 3.40 10.65 17.05
N PRO A 270 2.91 11.84 16.70
CA PRO A 270 2.15 12.06 15.46
C PRO A 270 2.90 11.69 14.17
N GLY A 271 4.24 11.77 14.17
CA GLY A 271 5.04 11.40 13.01
C GLY A 271 5.08 9.90 12.68
N HIS A 272 4.57 9.02 13.55
CA HIS A 272 4.88 7.57 13.49
C HIS A 272 3.71 6.62 13.76
N ASP A 273 2.52 7.12 14.10
CA ASP A 273 1.29 6.33 14.27
C ASP A 273 0.07 7.11 13.78
N PHE A 274 -0.88 6.43 13.12
CA PHE A 274 -2.05 7.09 12.53
C PHE A 274 -3.02 7.66 13.57
N ASN A 275 -3.21 6.99 14.70
CA ASN A 275 -4.11 7.49 15.74
C ASN A 275 -3.46 8.67 16.46
N ASP A 276 -2.15 8.56 16.74
CA ASP A 276 -1.39 9.67 17.30
C ASP A 276 -1.35 10.86 16.34
N TYR A 277 -1.31 10.63 15.02
CA TYR A 277 -1.38 11.68 14.00
C TYR A 277 -2.71 12.43 14.05
N GLU A 278 -3.84 11.71 14.15
CA GLU A 278 -5.15 12.35 14.25
C GLU A 278 -5.33 13.11 15.58
N ILE A 279 -4.82 12.57 16.70
CA ILE A 279 -4.80 13.28 17.99
C ILE A 279 -3.91 14.53 17.89
N GLY A 280 -2.69 14.39 17.36
CA GLY A 280 -1.77 15.50 17.17
C GLY A 280 -2.36 16.61 16.31
N LYS A 281 -3.06 16.24 15.24
CA LYS A 281 -3.78 17.17 14.37
C LYS A 281 -4.99 17.82 15.06
N LYS A 282 -5.75 17.06 15.86
CA LYS A 282 -6.89 17.56 16.63
C LYS A 282 -6.50 18.68 17.60
N TYR A 283 -5.34 18.56 18.24
CA TYR A 283 -4.81 19.57 19.17
C TYR A 283 -3.78 20.52 18.54
N SER A 284 -3.55 20.40 17.22
CA SER A 284 -2.57 21.16 16.45
C SER A 284 -1.19 21.22 17.13
N LEU A 285 -0.66 20.04 17.49
CA LEU A 285 0.62 19.93 18.19
C LEU A 285 1.78 20.45 17.34
N HIS A 286 2.59 21.32 17.93
CA HIS A 286 3.79 21.89 17.30
C HIS A 286 4.81 22.29 18.35
N GLU A 287 6.10 22.26 17.99
CA GLU A 287 7.19 22.59 18.91
C GLU A 287 7.63 24.04 18.75
N VAL A 288 7.74 24.78 19.87
CA VAL A 288 8.29 26.14 19.93
C VAL A 288 9.32 26.20 21.04
N ASP A 289 10.58 26.48 20.69
CA ASP A 289 11.69 26.65 21.63
C ASP A 289 11.86 25.50 22.65
N GLY A 290 11.74 24.24 22.21
CA GLY A 290 11.90 23.06 23.06
C GLY A 290 10.65 22.66 23.87
N GLN A 291 9.51 23.31 23.64
CA GLN A 291 8.23 22.99 24.26
C GLN A 291 7.15 22.77 23.21
N VAL A 292 6.40 21.68 23.34
CA VAL A 292 5.23 21.43 22.51
C VAL A 292 4.03 22.21 23.02
N LYS A 293 3.31 22.83 22.09
CA LYS A 293 2.10 23.61 22.34
C LYS A 293 0.93 23.04 21.55
N THR A 294 -0.26 23.46 21.95
CA THR A 294 -1.53 23.22 21.23
C THR A 294 -1.98 24.51 20.57
N SER A 295 -2.77 24.42 19.51
CA SER A 295 -3.34 25.58 18.80
C SER A 295 -4.75 25.28 18.30
N ASP A 296 -5.56 26.33 18.17
CA ASP A 296 -6.86 26.28 17.51
C ASP A 296 -6.74 26.32 15.97
N ASP A 297 -5.57 26.68 15.44
CA ASP A 297 -5.28 26.68 14.00
C ASP A 297 -4.65 25.35 13.58
N ALA A 298 -5.40 24.56 12.81
CA ALA A 298 -4.94 23.27 12.29
C ALA A 298 -3.70 23.38 11.38
N SER A 299 -3.38 24.56 10.86
CA SER A 299 -2.18 24.79 10.05
C SER A 299 -0.89 24.85 10.88
N ASP A 300 -0.98 25.03 12.20
CA ASP A 300 0.18 24.98 13.09
C ASP A 300 0.69 23.55 13.30
N PHE A 301 -0.13 22.52 13.04
CA PHE A 301 0.24 21.14 13.29
C PHE A 301 1.51 20.72 12.53
N GLU A 302 2.56 20.40 13.29
CA GLU A 302 3.87 20.05 12.76
C GLU A 302 4.39 18.77 13.43
N PRO A 303 4.16 17.58 12.83
CA PRO A 303 4.60 16.31 13.39
C PRO A 303 6.11 16.14 13.29
N ILE A 304 6.73 15.60 14.35
CA ILE A 304 8.18 15.34 14.39
C ILE A 304 8.49 13.97 13.77
N ASN A 305 9.17 13.98 12.62
CA ASN A 305 9.69 12.76 12.01
C ASN A 305 11.08 12.42 12.57
N ILE A 306 11.25 11.21 13.10
CA ILE A 306 12.52 10.75 13.70
C ILE A 306 13.24 9.71 12.85
N PHE A 307 12.69 9.30 11.70
CA PHE A 307 13.28 8.29 10.83
C PHE A 307 13.61 8.89 9.45
N ASN A 308 14.66 8.37 8.82
CA ASN A 308 14.97 8.64 7.42
C ASN A 308 14.23 7.65 6.49
N GLU A 309 14.49 7.74 5.18
CA GLU A 309 13.88 6.87 4.17
C GLU A 309 14.23 5.37 4.31
N ASP A 310 15.32 5.04 5.01
CA ASP A 310 15.75 3.68 5.29
C ASP A 310 15.16 3.15 6.62
N ALA A 311 14.31 3.94 7.28
CA ALA A 311 13.75 3.70 8.62
C ALA A 311 14.80 3.71 9.76
N TRP A 312 15.93 4.37 9.55
CA TRP A 312 16.95 4.59 10.58
C TRP A 312 16.68 5.92 11.29
N SER A 313 16.99 5.99 12.58
CA SER A 313 16.82 7.22 13.37
C SER A 313 17.65 8.38 12.78
N ASN A 314 17.06 9.56 12.66
CA ASN A 314 17.67 10.74 12.03
C ASN A 314 18.21 11.75 13.07
N GLU A 315 18.53 12.96 12.62
CA GLU A 315 19.06 14.06 13.43
C GLU A 315 18.11 14.60 14.51
N ASN A 316 16.82 14.27 14.46
CA ASN A 316 15.85 14.65 15.50
C ASN A 316 15.93 13.74 16.74
N VAL A 317 16.79 12.73 16.71
CA VAL A 317 17.05 11.81 17.82
C VAL A 317 18.40 12.18 18.48
N PRO A 318 18.52 12.16 19.82
CA PRO A 318 19.78 12.49 20.51
C PRO A 318 20.95 11.63 20.03
N GLU A 319 22.17 12.20 20.00
CA GLU A 319 23.38 11.62 19.41
C GLU A 319 23.62 10.12 19.73
N PRO A 320 23.49 9.65 21.00
CA PRO A 320 23.70 8.23 21.32
C PRO A 320 22.72 7.26 20.65
N PHE A 321 21.57 7.78 20.21
CA PHE A 321 20.48 7.04 19.61
C PHE A 321 20.24 7.43 18.14
N SER A 322 21.07 8.30 17.58
CA SER A 322 21.00 8.71 16.17
C SER A 322 21.66 7.66 15.26
N ASN A 323 21.18 7.55 14.02
CA ASN A 323 21.65 6.60 13.00
C ASN A 323 21.64 5.11 13.44
N LEU A 324 20.64 4.71 14.22
CA LEU A 324 20.34 3.32 14.58
C LEU A 324 19.17 2.78 13.73
N ASP A 325 19.20 1.49 13.46
CA ASP A 325 18.04 0.75 12.93
C ASP A 325 16.94 0.63 14.01
N ARG A 326 15.69 0.54 13.56
CA ARG A 326 14.47 0.60 14.40
C ARG A 326 14.25 -0.60 15.30
#